data_AF-A0A957ICY0-F1
#
_entry.id   AF-A0A957ICY0-F1
#
_cell.length_a   1.000
_cell.length_b   1.000
_cell.length_c   1.000
_cell.angle_alpha   90.00
_cell.angle_beta   90.00
_cell.angle_gamma   90.00
#
_symmetry.space_group_name_H-M   'P 1'
#
loop_
_entity.id
_entity.type
_entity.pdbx_description
1 polymer ?
#
loop_
_entity_poly.entity_id
_entity_poly.type
_entity_poly.pdbx_seq_one_letter_code
_entity_poly.pdbx_strand_id
1 'polypeptide(L)'
;TGEGVEVNGRFATITSAGTYRLTGTLTDGQIIVDTEDEETVHLIFDGINISNESSAPIYIANAEETVIMLAEGSENVVTDGAAYVFPDPEEDEPNAAIFSKDDLTIFGEGSLTVEAHYNDGITSKDGLIITSGTINVSAVDDGIRGKDYLIIKDGNITVNAQGDGLKSDEDEDAAKGYISIEGGTIQITSGGDAIQAETDVLITDGEFTIISGGGSNGVLDADASAKGIKAGVAVNIDGGTFTIQSADDGVHSNGTMTINGGSFTIASGDDGMHADASLEINDGTIDIQQSYEGLEANDVIINGGTIDIISSDDGINAAGGNDNSSINAPNGGGRDNFTGSQSTITINGGTITIAAGGSGNGDGLDANGTITISGGDIVIKEPASYRDYSNIDYDTTISFTGGSVRILDANGTYTEVTSDNIGMMGGFGGPGGGRPGGGGAPPPRP
;
A
#
# COMPACT_ATOMS: atom_id res chain seq x y z
N THR A 1 -16.98 -37.65 9.58
CA THR A 1 -17.04 -38.44 10.83
C THR A 1 -15.69 -39.08 11.05
N GLY A 2 -15.18 -39.03 12.27
CA GLY A 2 -13.86 -39.51 12.65
C GLY A 2 -13.66 -39.30 14.15
N GLU A 3 -12.58 -39.84 14.71
CA GLU A 3 -12.17 -39.48 16.07
C GLU A 3 -11.83 -37.97 16.12
N GLY A 4 -12.21 -37.29 17.20
CA GLY A 4 -12.06 -35.84 17.33
C GLY A 4 -12.99 -35.00 16.43
N VAL A 5 -14.03 -35.58 15.82
CA VAL A 5 -15.03 -34.84 15.03
C VAL A 5 -16.44 -35.17 15.46
N GLU A 6 -17.18 -34.15 15.89
CA GLU A 6 -18.60 -34.22 16.16
C GLU A 6 -19.40 -33.67 14.98
N VAL A 7 -20.39 -34.42 14.49
CA VAL A 7 -21.25 -33.98 13.38
C VAL A 7 -22.68 -33.84 13.89
N ASN A 8 -23.23 -32.63 13.80
CA ASN A 8 -24.59 -32.32 14.18
C ASN A 8 -25.32 -31.57 13.07
N GLY A 9 -26.11 -32.31 12.28
CA GLY A 9 -26.84 -31.74 11.15
C GLY A 9 -25.90 -31.15 10.11
N ARG A 10 -25.91 -29.81 10.00
CA ARG A 10 -25.09 -29.02 9.07
C ARG A 10 -23.74 -28.56 9.64
N PHE A 11 -23.44 -28.92 10.89
CA PHE A 11 -22.22 -28.55 11.58
C PHE A 11 -21.30 -29.76 11.73
N ALA A 12 -20.00 -29.55 11.49
CA ALA A 12 -18.95 -30.51 11.84
C ALA A 12 -17.92 -29.79 12.70
N THR A 13 -17.81 -30.17 13.97
CA THR A 13 -16.90 -29.58 14.94
C THR A 13 -15.72 -30.51 15.16
N ILE A 14 -14.51 -30.00 14.94
CA ILE A 14 -13.24 -30.65 15.26
C ILE A 14 -12.88 -30.25 16.69
N THR A 15 -12.79 -31.24 17.57
CA THR A 15 -12.64 -31.05 19.03
C THR A 15 -11.29 -31.50 19.58
N SER A 16 -10.36 -31.91 18.71
CA SER A 16 -9.03 -32.35 19.09
C SER A 16 -8.00 -31.92 18.05
N ALA A 17 -6.75 -31.77 18.49
CA ALA A 17 -5.61 -31.60 17.59
C ALA A 17 -5.45 -32.83 16.69
N GLY A 18 -4.90 -32.62 15.49
CA GLY A 18 -4.69 -33.69 14.53
C GLY A 18 -4.81 -33.26 13.08
N THR A 19 -4.96 -34.22 12.18
CA THR A 19 -5.04 -33.97 10.74
C THR A 19 -6.37 -34.45 10.17
N TYR A 20 -7.09 -33.53 9.54
CA TYR A 20 -8.44 -33.73 9.03
C TYR A 20 -8.46 -33.44 7.54
N ARG A 21 -8.68 -34.49 6.73
CA ARG A 21 -8.86 -34.33 5.28
C ARG A 21 -10.32 -34.07 4.95
N LEU A 22 -10.58 -32.94 4.30
CA LEU A 22 -11.89 -32.48 3.87
C LEU A 22 -12.00 -32.64 2.36
N THR A 23 -13.10 -33.24 1.90
CA THR A 23 -13.38 -33.49 0.48
C THR A 23 -14.88 -33.34 0.21
N GLY A 24 -15.26 -32.90 -0.98
CA GLY A 24 -16.66 -32.89 -1.43
C GLY A 24 -17.43 -31.63 -1.05
N THR A 25 -18.76 -31.70 -1.14
CA THR A 25 -19.63 -30.51 -1.07
C THR A 25 -20.47 -30.45 0.19
N LEU A 26 -20.53 -29.27 0.83
CA LEU A 26 -21.45 -28.92 1.92
C LEU A 26 -22.18 -27.63 1.54
N THR A 27 -23.44 -27.72 1.14
CA THR A 27 -24.14 -26.58 0.49
C THR A 27 -24.70 -25.53 1.46
N ASP A 28 -24.81 -25.86 2.74
CA ASP A 28 -25.29 -24.93 3.76
C ASP A 28 -24.88 -25.45 5.13
N GLY A 29 -23.65 -25.18 5.55
CA GLY A 29 -23.07 -25.74 6.77
C GLY A 29 -21.74 -25.12 7.13
N GLN A 30 -21.21 -25.53 8.28
CA GLN A 30 -20.01 -24.93 8.87
C GLN A 30 -19.08 -26.03 9.37
N ILE A 31 -17.79 -25.89 9.06
CA ILE A 31 -16.71 -26.62 9.71
C ILE A 31 -16.19 -25.74 10.83
N ILE A 32 -16.24 -26.26 12.05
CA ILE A 32 -15.83 -25.54 13.27
C ILE A 32 -14.58 -26.22 13.81
N VAL A 33 -13.54 -25.46 14.14
CA VAL A 33 -12.41 -25.93 14.96
C VAL A 33 -12.58 -25.33 16.36
N ASP A 34 -12.74 -26.18 17.35
CA ASP A 34 -12.98 -25.78 18.75
C ASP A 34 -12.35 -26.84 19.66
N THR A 35 -11.05 -26.69 19.93
CA THR A 35 -10.26 -27.63 20.73
C THR A 35 -9.46 -26.90 21.79
N GLU A 36 -9.36 -27.47 22.99
CA GLU A 36 -8.52 -26.98 24.09
C GLU A 36 -7.10 -27.55 24.03
N ASP A 37 -6.78 -28.37 23.03
CA ASP A 37 -5.45 -28.95 22.86
C ASP A 37 -4.42 -27.85 22.51
N GLU A 38 -3.22 -27.94 23.09
CA GLU A 38 -2.11 -27.01 22.84
C GLU A 38 -1.33 -27.36 21.55
N GLU A 39 -1.83 -28.31 20.76
CA GLU A 39 -1.22 -28.77 19.51
C GLU A 39 -2.00 -28.32 18.27
N THR A 40 -1.28 -28.20 17.14
CA THR A 40 -1.83 -27.72 15.87
C THR A 40 -2.94 -28.61 15.29
N VAL A 41 -3.97 -27.97 14.74
CA VAL A 41 -5.00 -28.60 13.91
C VAL A 41 -4.64 -28.42 12.43
N HIS A 42 -4.51 -29.51 11.68
CA HIS A 42 -4.25 -29.48 10.24
C HIS A 42 -5.52 -29.82 9.45
N LEU A 43 -6.00 -28.88 8.64
CA LEU A 43 -7.08 -29.08 7.68
C LEU A 43 -6.50 -29.29 6.29
N ILE A 44 -6.70 -30.46 5.69
CA ILE A 44 -6.33 -30.72 4.30
C ILE A 44 -7.55 -30.45 3.42
N PHE A 45 -7.49 -29.39 2.63
CA PHE A 45 -8.50 -29.06 1.64
C PHE A 45 -8.17 -29.82 0.35
N ASP A 46 -8.99 -30.81 0.02
CA ASP A 46 -8.77 -31.75 -1.09
C ASP A 46 -10.03 -31.86 -1.96
N GLY A 47 -10.38 -30.76 -2.62
CA GLY A 47 -11.54 -30.68 -3.51
C GLY A 47 -12.83 -30.38 -2.75
N ILE A 48 -12.78 -29.40 -1.84
CA ILE A 48 -13.97 -28.98 -1.08
C ILE A 48 -14.78 -27.92 -1.84
N ASN A 49 -16.10 -27.94 -1.65
CA ASN A 49 -16.99 -26.84 -2.01
C ASN A 49 -17.97 -26.64 -0.86
N ILE A 50 -17.71 -25.65 -0.01
CA ILE A 50 -18.44 -25.44 1.24
C ILE A 50 -19.09 -24.06 1.20
N SER A 51 -20.40 -24.03 1.45
CA SER A 51 -21.15 -22.79 1.58
C SER A 51 -21.99 -22.75 2.85
N ASN A 52 -22.26 -21.54 3.33
CA ASN A 52 -23.06 -21.28 4.52
C ASN A 52 -23.88 -20.00 4.32
N GLU A 53 -25.20 -20.10 4.24
CA GLU A 53 -26.05 -18.94 3.92
C GLU A 53 -26.18 -17.93 5.07
N SER A 54 -25.77 -18.29 6.29
CA SER A 54 -26.08 -17.52 7.50
C SER A 54 -24.89 -17.32 8.45
N SER A 55 -23.68 -17.73 8.08
CA SER A 55 -22.45 -17.56 8.86
C SER A 55 -21.23 -17.93 8.01
N ALA A 56 -20.03 -17.95 8.60
CA ALA A 56 -18.80 -18.42 7.98
C ALA A 56 -18.88 -19.93 7.65
N PRO A 57 -18.46 -20.39 6.48
CA PRO A 57 -18.32 -21.83 6.21
C PRO A 57 -17.17 -22.49 7.00
N ILE A 58 -16.08 -21.76 7.26
CA ILE A 58 -14.95 -22.24 8.09
C ILE A 58 -14.80 -21.29 9.28
N TYR A 59 -14.95 -21.82 10.49
CA TYR A 59 -14.82 -21.06 11.72
C TYR A 59 -13.87 -21.75 12.70
N ILE A 60 -12.73 -21.13 12.98
CA ILE A 60 -11.78 -21.58 14.00
C ILE A 60 -12.05 -20.75 15.26
N ALA A 61 -12.76 -21.35 16.20
CA ALA A 61 -13.21 -20.72 17.43
C ALA A 61 -12.15 -20.77 18.54
N ASN A 62 -11.40 -21.87 18.60
CA ASN A 62 -10.30 -22.08 19.55
C ASN A 62 -9.36 -23.19 19.03
N ALA A 63 -8.08 -22.88 18.89
CA ALA A 63 -6.97 -23.80 18.68
C ALA A 63 -5.64 -23.08 18.98
N GLU A 64 -4.57 -23.80 19.33
CA GLU A 64 -3.23 -23.17 19.40
C GLU A 64 -2.82 -22.56 18.05
N GLU A 65 -3.03 -23.31 16.96
CA GLU A 65 -2.84 -22.87 15.58
C GLU A 65 -3.70 -23.77 14.68
N THR A 66 -4.31 -23.19 13.65
CA THR A 66 -4.88 -23.97 12.55
C THR A 66 -4.05 -23.81 11.28
N VAL A 67 -3.72 -24.93 10.65
CA VAL A 67 -2.99 -24.97 9.39
C VAL A 67 -3.89 -25.54 8.29
N ILE A 68 -4.17 -24.76 7.26
CA ILE A 68 -4.87 -25.18 6.04
C ILE A 68 -3.85 -25.58 4.97
N MET A 69 -3.88 -26.84 4.55
CA MET A 69 -3.09 -27.37 3.45
C MET A 69 -3.96 -27.56 2.20
N LEU A 70 -3.66 -26.82 1.13
CA LEU A 70 -4.26 -26.96 -0.19
C LEU A 70 -3.61 -28.13 -0.93
N ALA A 71 -4.33 -29.25 -1.04
CA ALA A 71 -3.78 -30.46 -1.65
C ALA A 71 -3.41 -30.23 -3.13
N GLU A 72 -2.31 -30.85 -3.58
CA GLU A 72 -1.85 -30.73 -4.97
C GLU A 72 -2.96 -31.05 -5.98
N GLY A 73 -3.18 -30.15 -6.94
CA GLY A 73 -4.19 -30.30 -7.99
C GLY A 73 -5.64 -30.23 -7.50
N SER A 74 -5.87 -29.91 -6.23
CA SER A 74 -7.23 -29.68 -5.72
C SER A 74 -7.73 -28.27 -6.06
N GLU A 75 -9.04 -28.16 -6.29
CA GLU A 75 -9.77 -26.90 -6.38
C GLU A 75 -10.72 -26.81 -5.19
N ASN A 76 -10.53 -25.80 -4.33
CA ASN A 76 -11.29 -25.65 -3.09
C ASN A 76 -12.07 -24.35 -3.13
N VAL A 77 -13.36 -24.41 -2.79
CA VAL A 77 -14.26 -23.26 -2.80
C VAL A 77 -14.91 -23.09 -1.43
N VAL A 78 -14.86 -21.87 -0.90
CA VAL A 78 -15.50 -21.45 0.34
C VAL A 78 -16.39 -20.24 0.03
N THR A 79 -17.68 -20.30 0.39
CA THR A 79 -18.64 -19.24 0.07
C THR A 79 -19.58 -18.96 1.23
N ASP A 80 -19.54 -17.77 1.81
CA ASP A 80 -20.49 -17.38 2.86
C ASP A 80 -21.78 -16.75 2.29
N GLY A 81 -22.71 -16.39 3.16
CA GLY A 81 -23.95 -15.70 2.82
C GLY A 81 -23.83 -14.20 3.08
N ALA A 82 -24.63 -13.39 2.39
CA ALA A 82 -24.59 -11.93 2.50
C ALA A 82 -25.07 -11.34 3.86
N ALA A 83 -25.49 -12.19 4.80
CA ALA A 83 -25.92 -11.77 6.13
C ALA A 83 -25.68 -12.89 7.14
N TYR A 84 -25.04 -12.56 8.26
CA TYR A 84 -24.81 -13.53 9.33
C TYR A 84 -25.91 -13.47 10.39
N VAL A 85 -26.16 -14.63 10.99
CA VAL A 85 -27.10 -14.80 12.11
C VAL A 85 -26.32 -15.24 13.34
N PHE A 86 -26.05 -14.30 14.23
CA PHE A 86 -25.36 -14.56 15.48
C PHE A 86 -26.31 -15.12 16.55
N PRO A 87 -25.84 -16.04 17.41
CA PRO A 87 -26.60 -16.47 18.59
C PRO A 87 -26.89 -15.32 19.56
N ASP A 88 -25.93 -14.40 19.71
CA ASP A 88 -26.04 -13.16 20.47
C ASP A 88 -25.94 -11.96 19.51
N PRO A 89 -26.95 -11.07 19.44
CA PRO A 89 -26.93 -9.91 18.55
C PRO A 89 -25.94 -8.82 18.94
N GLU A 90 -25.29 -8.92 20.10
CA GLU A 90 -24.20 -8.02 20.52
C GLU A 90 -22.83 -8.46 19.98
N GLU A 91 -22.73 -9.68 19.43
CA GLU A 91 -21.52 -10.20 18.79
C GLU A 91 -21.49 -9.86 17.31
N ASP A 92 -20.29 -9.66 16.77
CA ASP A 92 -20.00 -9.41 15.36
C ASP A 92 -19.12 -10.50 14.73
N GLU A 93 -18.78 -11.56 15.48
CA GLU A 93 -17.91 -12.65 15.03
C GLU A 93 -18.65 -14.00 14.86
N PRO A 94 -18.28 -14.84 13.87
CA PRO A 94 -17.26 -14.59 12.85
C PRO A 94 -17.68 -13.51 11.84
N ASN A 95 -16.73 -12.80 11.26
CA ASN A 95 -16.97 -11.77 10.23
C ASN A 95 -16.16 -12.02 8.94
N ALA A 96 -15.80 -13.26 8.66
CA ALA A 96 -15.12 -13.64 7.42
C ALA A 96 -15.57 -15.01 6.93
N ALA A 97 -15.49 -15.27 5.62
CA ALA A 97 -15.83 -16.57 5.07
C ALA A 97 -14.91 -17.69 5.59
N ILE A 98 -13.63 -17.36 5.82
CA ILE A 98 -12.71 -18.15 6.64
C ILE A 98 -12.30 -17.27 7.82
N PHE A 99 -12.79 -17.60 9.02
CA PHE A 99 -12.53 -16.80 10.22
C PHE A 99 -11.81 -17.62 11.28
N SER A 100 -10.74 -17.07 11.84
CA SER A 100 -9.99 -17.64 12.94
C SER A 100 -9.86 -16.66 14.11
N LYS A 101 -10.12 -17.14 15.32
CA LYS A 101 -9.81 -16.42 16.56
C LYS A 101 -8.34 -16.51 16.94
N ASP A 102 -7.63 -17.51 16.42
CA ASP A 102 -6.22 -17.80 16.72
C ASP A 102 -5.36 -17.78 15.44
N ASP A 103 -4.07 -18.06 15.58
CA ASP A 103 -3.11 -18.11 14.45
C ASP A 103 -3.59 -19.06 13.34
N LEU A 104 -3.45 -18.59 12.09
CA LEU A 104 -3.84 -19.30 10.88
C LEU A 104 -2.67 -19.36 9.89
N THR A 105 -2.35 -20.55 9.41
CA THR A 105 -1.38 -20.74 8.32
C THR A 105 -2.05 -21.39 7.10
N ILE A 106 -1.82 -20.87 5.90
CA ILE A 106 -2.27 -21.44 4.62
C ILE A 106 -1.06 -21.77 3.76
N PHE A 107 -1.02 -22.98 3.21
CA PHE A 107 0.04 -23.40 2.28
C PHE A 107 -0.44 -24.52 1.36
N GLY A 108 0.40 -24.90 0.40
CA GLY A 108 0.17 -26.02 -0.52
C GLY A 108 0.23 -25.61 -1.98
N GLU A 109 -0.03 -26.57 -2.86
CA GLU A 109 0.05 -26.39 -4.33
C GLU A 109 -1.33 -26.35 -4.99
N GLY A 110 -2.40 -26.63 -4.24
CA GLY A 110 -3.78 -26.52 -4.72
C GLY A 110 -4.28 -25.08 -4.84
N SER A 111 -5.52 -24.92 -5.29
CA SER A 111 -6.21 -23.64 -5.32
C SER A 111 -7.27 -23.49 -4.24
N LEU A 112 -7.47 -22.26 -3.79
CA LEU A 112 -8.52 -21.83 -2.89
C LEU A 112 -9.24 -20.62 -3.49
N THR A 113 -10.55 -20.70 -3.64
CA THR A 113 -11.43 -19.58 -3.99
C THR A 113 -12.32 -19.29 -2.79
N VAL A 114 -12.28 -18.04 -2.31
CA VAL A 114 -13.10 -17.54 -1.21
C VAL A 114 -14.03 -16.45 -1.75
N GLU A 115 -15.33 -16.67 -1.64
CA GLU A 115 -16.37 -15.71 -2.01
C GLU A 115 -17.06 -15.24 -0.72
N ALA A 116 -16.61 -14.10 -0.21
CA ALA A 116 -17.15 -13.45 0.99
C ALA A 116 -18.14 -12.35 0.60
N HIS A 117 -19.41 -12.63 0.87
CA HIS A 117 -20.55 -11.78 0.62
C HIS A 117 -20.99 -10.99 1.85
N TYR A 118 -20.52 -11.35 3.06
CA TYR A 118 -20.89 -10.67 4.31
C TYR A 118 -19.96 -9.52 4.68
N ASN A 119 -18.67 -9.82 4.85
CA ASN A 119 -17.63 -8.85 5.22
C ASN A 119 -16.28 -9.28 4.62
N ASP A 120 -15.36 -9.81 5.44
CA ASP A 120 -13.99 -10.12 5.03
C ASP A 120 -13.89 -11.47 4.31
N GLY A 121 -12.85 -11.62 3.48
CA GLY A 121 -12.50 -12.90 2.86
C GLY A 121 -11.94 -13.92 3.85
N ILE A 122 -10.70 -13.69 4.27
CA ILE A 122 -9.93 -14.55 5.16
C ILE A 122 -9.41 -13.70 6.32
N THR A 123 -9.81 -14.03 7.55
CA THR A 123 -9.40 -13.27 8.74
C THR A 123 -8.84 -14.19 9.82
N SER A 124 -7.70 -13.82 10.39
CA SER A 124 -7.26 -14.24 11.72
C SER A 124 -7.23 -13.02 12.67
N LYS A 125 -7.73 -13.22 13.90
CA LYS A 125 -7.65 -12.23 14.98
C LYS A 125 -6.26 -12.16 15.62
N ASP A 126 -5.43 -13.17 15.40
CA ASP A 126 -4.01 -13.17 15.70
C ASP A 126 -3.23 -13.05 14.38
N GLY A 127 -2.23 -13.91 14.14
CA GLY A 127 -1.40 -13.93 12.95
C GLY A 127 -1.98 -14.74 11.78
N LEU A 128 -1.74 -14.26 10.56
CA LEU A 128 -2.02 -15.00 9.33
C LEU A 128 -0.74 -15.18 8.50
N ILE A 129 -0.39 -16.42 8.19
CA ILE A 129 0.75 -16.75 7.34
C ILE A 129 0.28 -17.46 6.07
N ILE A 130 0.61 -16.92 4.90
CA ILE A 130 0.46 -17.59 3.60
C ILE A 130 1.84 -17.98 3.11
N THR A 131 2.11 -19.28 3.03
CA THR A 131 3.41 -19.77 2.57
C THR A 131 3.44 -20.06 1.07
N SER A 132 2.33 -20.51 0.50
CA SER A 132 2.18 -20.81 -0.93
C SER A 132 0.72 -21.07 -1.31
N GLY A 133 0.44 -21.25 -2.60
CA GLY A 133 -0.87 -21.66 -3.12
C GLY A 133 -1.37 -20.78 -4.25
N THR A 134 -2.47 -21.17 -4.89
CA THR A 134 -3.24 -20.28 -5.77
C THR A 134 -4.50 -19.82 -5.04
N ILE A 135 -4.51 -18.60 -4.54
CA ILE A 135 -5.57 -18.09 -3.64
C ILE A 135 -6.31 -16.96 -4.35
N ASN A 136 -7.62 -17.08 -4.49
CA ASN A 136 -8.50 -16.07 -5.09
C ASN A 136 -9.54 -15.66 -4.05
N VAL A 137 -9.62 -14.38 -3.72
CA VAL A 137 -10.55 -13.85 -2.72
C VAL A 137 -11.40 -12.75 -3.33
N SER A 138 -12.72 -12.85 -3.21
CA SER A 138 -13.66 -11.74 -3.41
C SER A 138 -14.29 -11.40 -2.07
N ALA A 139 -14.25 -10.14 -1.65
CA ALA A 139 -14.79 -9.69 -0.36
C ALA A 139 -15.59 -8.40 -0.50
N VAL A 140 -16.63 -8.25 0.31
CA VAL A 140 -17.45 -7.02 0.37
C VAL A 140 -16.89 -5.99 1.35
N ASP A 141 -15.92 -6.37 2.17
CA ASP A 141 -15.09 -5.50 2.98
C ASP A 141 -13.62 -5.83 2.69
N ASP A 142 -12.83 -6.28 3.67
CA ASP A 142 -11.41 -6.55 3.52
C ASP A 142 -11.13 -7.93 2.89
N GLY A 143 -10.08 -8.03 2.07
CA GLY A 143 -9.72 -9.27 1.39
C GLY A 143 -9.11 -10.32 2.33
N ILE A 144 -7.85 -10.09 2.72
CA ILE A 144 -7.07 -10.99 3.56
C ILE A 144 -6.51 -10.20 4.73
N ARG A 145 -6.86 -10.63 5.95
CA ARG A 145 -6.51 -9.95 7.19
C ARG A 145 -5.85 -10.89 8.19
N GLY A 146 -4.65 -10.54 8.63
CA GLY A 146 -4.07 -11.05 9.86
C GLY A 146 -3.93 -9.88 10.81
N LYS A 147 -4.77 -9.82 11.85
CA LYS A 147 -4.85 -8.64 12.71
C LYS A 147 -3.47 -8.32 13.30
N ASP A 148 -2.83 -9.29 13.95
CA ASP A 148 -1.51 -9.10 14.55
C ASP A 148 -0.40 -8.97 13.51
N TYR A 149 -0.48 -9.76 12.45
CA TYR A 149 0.43 -9.69 11.31
C TYR A 149 -0.12 -10.48 10.14
N LEU A 150 0.22 -10.04 8.93
CA LEU A 150 0.05 -10.83 7.71
C LEU A 150 1.43 -11.10 7.09
N ILE A 151 1.81 -12.37 6.98
CA ILE A 151 3.06 -12.78 6.34
C ILE A 151 2.74 -13.56 5.07
N ILE A 152 3.23 -13.09 3.93
CA ILE A 152 3.16 -13.80 2.64
C ILE A 152 4.56 -14.18 2.22
N LYS A 153 4.87 -15.47 2.19
CA LYS A 153 6.20 -15.94 1.76
C LYS A 153 6.29 -16.12 0.25
N ASP A 154 5.25 -16.69 -0.34
CA ASP A 154 5.12 -16.93 -1.77
C ASP A 154 3.65 -17.26 -2.11
N GLY A 155 3.33 -17.40 -3.39
CA GLY A 155 2.01 -17.81 -3.88
C GLY A 155 1.55 -17.01 -5.10
N ASN A 156 0.45 -17.46 -5.73
CA ASN A 156 -0.30 -16.68 -6.71
C ASN A 156 -1.61 -16.23 -6.04
N ILE A 157 -1.68 -14.96 -5.67
CA ILE A 157 -2.75 -14.41 -4.84
C ILE A 157 -3.48 -13.35 -5.65
N THR A 158 -4.80 -13.49 -5.77
CA THR A 158 -5.68 -12.49 -6.40
C THR A 158 -6.74 -12.07 -5.40
N VAL A 159 -6.85 -10.78 -5.12
CA VAL A 159 -7.81 -10.22 -4.16
C VAL A 159 -8.65 -9.15 -4.84
N ASN A 160 -9.98 -9.27 -4.72
CA ASN A 160 -10.96 -8.27 -5.12
C ASN A 160 -11.78 -7.87 -3.88
N ALA A 161 -11.41 -6.78 -3.23
CA ALA A 161 -12.04 -6.29 -2.00
C ALA A 161 -12.79 -4.97 -2.28
N GLN A 162 -13.87 -4.69 -1.54
CA GLN A 162 -14.46 -3.35 -1.54
C GLN A 162 -13.86 -2.46 -0.44
N GLY A 163 -13.37 -3.06 0.64
CA GLY A 163 -12.48 -2.44 1.61
C GLY A 163 -11.02 -2.58 1.17
N ASP A 164 -10.15 -2.92 2.11
CA ASP A 164 -8.72 -3.06 1.87
C ASP A 164 -8.37 -4.44 1.27
N GLY A 165 -7.31 -4.50 0.47
CA GLY A 165 -6.88 -5.76 -0.13
C GLY A 165 -6.24 -6.71 0.89
N LEU A 166 -5.09 -6.30 1.41
CA LEU A 166 -4.31 -7.00 2.43
C LEU A 166 -4.21 -6.11 3.68
N LYS A 167 -4.48 -6.68 4.86
CA LYS A 167 -4.61 -5.89 6.09
C LYS A 167 -3.94 -6.50 7.31
N SER A 168 -3.33 -5.63 8.12
CA SER A 168 -2.96 -5.89 9.51
C SER A 168 -3.18 -4.62 10.32
N ASP A 169 -3.95 -4.72 11.40
CA ASP A 169 -4.56 -3.57 12.08
C ASP A 169 -4.59 -3.70 13.61
N GLU A 170 -3.60 -4.38 14.18
CA GLU A 170 -3.33 -4.35 15.61
C GLU A 170 -2.61 -3.05 15.98
N ASP A 171 -3.23 -2.26 16.88
CA ASP A 171 -2.82 -0.90 17.24
C ASP A 171 -2.45 -0.74 18.73
N GLU A 172 -2.50 -1.81 19.54
CA GLU A 172 -2.17 -1.77 20.97
C GLU A 172 -0.72 -2.20 21.26
N ASP A 173 -0.12 -3.06 20.44
CA ASP A 173 1.24 -3.58 20.54
C ASP A 173 2.07 -3.23 19.30
N ALA A 174 3.01 -2.30 19.46
CA ALA A 174 3.90 -1.86 18.38
C ALA A 174 4.83 -2.94 17.78
N ALA A 175 4.86 -4.17 18.32
CA ALA A 175 5.53 -5.31 17.70
C ALA A 175 4.65 -6.09 16.71
N LYS A 176 3.37 -5.71 16.58
CA LYS A 176 2.34 -6.29 15.73
C LYS A 176 1.84 -5.23 14.74
N GLY A 177 0.75 -5.52 14.01
CA GLY A 177 0.13 -4.64 13.04
C GLY A 177 0.91 -4.54 11.71
N TYR A 178 1.80 -5.49 11.42
CA TYR A 178 2.69 -5.43 10.26
C TYR A 178 2.29 -6.39 9.14
N ILE A 179 2.64 -6.02 7.91
CA ILE A 179 2.57 -6.90 6.74
C ILE A 179 3.99 -7.18 6.25
N SER A 180 4.35 -8.45 6.09
CA SER A 180 5.61 -8.88 5.50
C SER A 180 5.39 -9.73 4.26
N ILE A 181 6.02 -9.37 3.14
CA ILE A 181 5.92 -10.08 1.87
C ILE A 181 7.32 -10.45 1.39
N GLU A 182 7.63 -11.75 1.37
CA GLU A 182 8.93 -12.25 0.92
C GLU A 182 8.97 -12.53 -0.60
N GLY A 183 7.81 -12.74 -1.24
CA GLY A 183 7.69 -13.07 -2.65
C GLY A 183 6.25 -13.37 -3.11
N GLY A 184 6.12 -13.92 -4.32
CA GLY A 184 4.84 -14.30 -4.94
C GLY A 184 4.41 -13.40 -6.10
N THR A 185 3.32 -13.80 -6.78
CA THR A 185 2.59 -12.98 -7.76
C THR A 185 1.28 -12.55 -7.12
N ILE A 186 1.12 -11.26 -6.86
CA ILE A 186 0.04 -10.70 -6.05
C ILE A 186 -0.70 -9.65 -6.88
N GLN A 187 -2.00 -9.89 -7.09
CA GLN A 187 -2.90 -9.01 -7.82
C GLN A 187 -4.00 -8.52 -6.89
N ILE A 188 -4.13 -7.21 -6.72
CA ILE A 188 -5.08 -6.62 -5.78
C ILE A 188 -5.92 -5.58 -6.50
N THR A 189 -7.24 -5.71 -6.40
CA THR A 189 -8.19 -4.65 -6.69
C THR A 189 -8.97 -4.36 -5.40
N SER A 190 -8.84 -3.15 -4.87
CA SER A 190 -9.47 -2.72 -3.61
C SER A 190 -10.30 -1.46 -3.83
N GLY A 191 -11.34 -1.28 -3.03
CA GLY A 191 -12.02 0.02 -2.92
C GLY A 191 -11.29 0.94 -1.95
N GLY A 192 -10.72 0.38 -0.88
CA GLY A 192 -9.80 1.04 0.05
C GLY A 192 -8.34 0.88 -0.36
N ASP A 193 -7.46 0.81 0.63
CA ASP A 193 -6.02 0.64 0.44
C ASP A 193 -5.72 -0.77 -0.08
N ALA A 194 -4.81 -0.93 -1.03
CA ALA A 194 -4.51 -2.27 -1.53
C ALA A 194 -3.68 -3.08 -0.52
N ILE A 195 -2.73 -2.45 0.17
CA ILE A 195 -1.97 -3.02 1.28
C ILE A 195 -1.97 -2.01 2.42
N GLN A 196 -2.55 -2.38 3.57
CA GLN A 196 -2.65 -1.52 4.75
C GLN A 196 -2.09 -2.22 5.99
N ALA A 197 -1.02 -1.66 6.55
CA ALA A 197 -0.48 -2.05 7.84
C ALA A 197 -0.61 -0.90 8.85
N GLU A 198 -0.96 -1.23 10.09
CA GLU A 198 -0.94 -0.26 11.19
C GLU A 198 0.49 0.17 11.51
N THR A 199 1.45 -0.75 11.47
CA THR A 199 2.87 -0.44 11.72
C THR A 199 3.67 -0.44 10.43
N ASP A 200 4.15 -1.59 9.99
CA ASP A 200 5.17 -1.68 8.95
C ASP A 200 4.68 -2.51 7.74
N VAL A 201 5.03 -2.05 6.54
CA VAL A 201 5.02 -2.88 5.34
C VAL A 201 6.46 -3.22 4.96
N LEU A 202 6.79 -4.50 4.97
CA LEU A 202 8.12 -5.04 4.72
C LEU A 202 8.09 -5.94 3.47
N ILE A 203 8.65 -5.49 2.35
CA ILE A 203 8.63 -6.24 1.08
C ILE A 203 10.06 -6.60 0.66
N THR A 204 10.35 -7.90 0.56
CA THR A 204 11.66 -8.38 0.11
C THR A 204 11.73 -8.53 -1.41
N ASP A 205 10.71 -9.15 -2.00
CA ASP A 205 10.59 -9.40 -3.45
C ASP A 205 9.12 -9.68 -3.81
N GLY A 206 8.82 -9.90 -5.09
CA GLY A 206 7.49 -10.28 -5.60
C GLY A 206 7.08 -9.54 -6.87
N GLU A 207 5.98 -9.96 -7.48
CA GLU A 207 5.34 -9.27 -8.62
C GLU A 207 3.97 -8.78 -8.20
N PHE A 208 3.76 -7.46 -8.23
CA PHE A 208 2.57 -6.79 -7.74
C PHE A 208 1.84 -6.05 -8.86
N THR A 209 0.55 -6.32 -9.00
CA THR A 209 -0.37 -5.49 -9.80
C THR A 209 -1.47 -4.97 -8.87
N ILE A 210 -1.48 -3.65 -8.66
CA ILE A 210 -2.33 -3.00 -7.67
C ILE A 210 -3.25 -1.99 -8.35
N ILE A 211 -4.54 -2.09 -8.05
CA ILE A 211 -5.56 -1.09 -8.38
C ILE A 211 -6.34 -0.76 -7.10
N SER A 212 -6.15 0.43 -6.53
CA SER A 212 -6.89 0.91 -5.35
C SER A 212 -7.78 2.10 -5.70
N GLY A 213 -8.99 2.15 -5.14
CA GLY A 213 -9.91 3.29 -5.30
C GLY A 213 -10.38 3.54 -6.73
N GLY A 214 -10.26 2.55 -7.62
CA GLY A 214 -10.53 2.71 -9.06
C GLY A 214 -9.35 3.20 -9.89
N GLY A 215 -8.14 3.27 -9.32
CA GLY A 215 -6.89 3.63 -9.99
C GLY A 215 -6.63 5.14 -10.05
N SER A 216 -5.61 5.56 -10.80
CA SER A 216 -5.11 6.96 -10.87
C SER A 216 -6.09 8.05 -11.33
N ASN A 217 -7.29 7.65 -11.74
CA ASN A 217 -8.37 8.57 -12.12
C ASN A 217 -9.65 8.30 -11.30
N GLY A 218 -9.52 7.51 -10.23
CA GLY A 218 -10.56 7.23 -9.26
C GLY A 218 -10.96 8.52 -8.55
N VAL A 219 -12.22 8.57 -8.12
CA VAL A 219 -12.76 9.69 -7.36
C VAL A 219 -13.16 9.15 -6.00
N LEU A 220 -12.48 9.64 -4.97
CA LEU A 220 -12.70 9.21 -3.60
C LEU A 220 -13.68 10.15 -2.90
N ASP A 221 -14.43 9.58 -1.95
CA ASP A 221 -15.06 10.37 -0.91
C ASP A 221 -13.99 11.04 -0.05
N ALA A 222 -14.33 12.12 0.64
CA ALA A 222 -13.33 12.92 1.32
C ALA A 222 -12.51 12.08 2.34
N ASP A 223 -13.17 11.32 3.21
CA ASP A 223 -12.45 10.61 4.27
C ASP A 223 -11.98 9.20 3.85
N ALA A 224 -12.01 8.88 2.55
CA ALA A 224 -11.59 7.57 2.05
C ALA A 224 -10.07 7.53 1.80
N SER A 225 -9.43 6.45 2.26
CA SER A 225 -8.06 6.10 1.91
C SER A 225 -8.10 5.07 0.80
N ALA A 226 -7.32 5.28 -0.27
CA ALA A 226 -7.22 4.30 -1.35
C ALA A 226 -5.81 4.27 -1.95
N LYS A 227 -4.83 4.17 -1.07
CA LYS A 227 -3.41 4.15 -1.37
C LYS A 227 -3.00 2.77 -1.91
N GLY A 228 -1.98 2.72 -2.74
CA GLY A 228 -1.47 1.45 -3.26
C GLY A 228 -0.85 0.61 -2.14
N ILE A 229 0.10 1.21 -1.41
CA ILE A 229 0.77 0.60 -0.25
C ILE A 229 0.78 1.63 0.88
N LYS A 230 0.31 1.27 2.06
CA LYS A 230 0.23 2.16 3.22
C LYS A 230 0.72 1.49 4.50
N ALA A 231 1.53 2.21 5.26
CA ALA A 231 1.97 1.80 6.58
C ALA A 231 1.92 2.98 7.58
N GLY A 232 1.45 2.75 8.80
CA GLY A 232 1.40 3.80 9.83
C GLY A 232 2.75 4.18 10.43
N VAL A 233 3.79 3.35 10.27
CA VAL A 233 5.15 3.61 10.81
C VAL A 233 6.20 3.61 9.70
N ALA A 234 6.33 2.52 8.95
CA ALA A 234 7.33 2.46 7.89
C ALA A 234 6.97 1.57 6.70
N VAL A 235 7.43 1.99 5.52
CA VAL A 235 7.48 1.15 4.33
C VAL A 235 8.94 0.84 4.01
N ASN A 236 9.33 -0.43 3.99
CA ASN A 236 10.65 -0.87 3.56
C ASN A 236 10.54 -1.87 2.40
N ILE A 237 11.13 -1.52 1.25
CA ILE A 237 11.08 -2.35 0.04
C ILE A 237 12.50 -2.65 -0.43
N ASP A 238 12.88 -3.93 -0.38
CA ASP A 238 14.21 -4.41 -0.81
C ASP A 238 14.27 -4.76 -2.31
N GLY A 239 13.13 -5.11 -2.90
CA GLY A 239 13.03 -5.63 -4.26
C GLY A 239 11.59 -5.82 -4.73
N GLY A 240 11.43 -6.52 -5.86
CA GLY A 240 10.12 -6.77 -6.49
C GLY A 240 9.84 -5.90 -7.72
N THR A 241 8.73 -6.21 -8.39
CA THR A 241 8.18 -5.46 -9.54
C THR A 241 6.77 -5.00 -9.20
N PHE A 242 6.49 -3.71 -9.33
CA PHE A 242 5.25 -3.08 -8.93
C PHE A 242 4.62 -2.33 -10.09
N THR A 243 3.38 -2.66 -10.42
CA THR A 243 2.50 -1.81 -11.24
C THR A 243 1.37 -1.32 -10.36
N ILE A 244 1.38 -0.02 -10.04
CA ILE A 244 0.46 0.59 -9.08
C ILE A 244 -0.41 1.62 -9.80
N GLN A 245 -1.72 1.45 -9.68
CA GLN A 245 -2.70 2.48 -10.00
C GLN A 245 -3.53 2.77 -8.74
N SER A 246 -3.40 3.96 -8.18
CA SER A 246 -4.07 4.34 -6.94
C SER A 246 -4.82 5.66 -7.12
N ALA A 247 -6.02 5.76 -6.56
CA ALA A 247 -6.77 7.02 -6.60
C ALA A 247 -6.18 8.06 -5.63
N ASP A 248 -5.53 7.56 -4.58
CA ASP A 248 -4.70 8.27 -3.61
C ASP A 248 -3.22 7.92 -3.88
N ASP A 249 -2.30 8.10 -2.94
CA ASP A 249 -0.87 7.83 -3.13
C ASP A 249 -0.53 6.42 -3.64
N GLY A 250 0.52 6.35 -4.46
CA GLY A 250 1.08 5.08 -4.90
C GLY A 250 1.66 4.27 -3.74
N VAL A 251 2.55 4.89 -2.97
CA VAL A 251 3.17 4.33 -1.76
C VAL A 251 3.18 5.41 -0.69
N HIS A 252 2.76 5.07 0.53
CA HIS A 252 2.59 6.03 1.61
C HIS A 252 3.05 5.48 2.95
N SER A 253 3.69 6.34 3.75
CA SER A 253 3.97 6.06 5.15
C SER A 253 3.73 7.29 6.04
N ASN A 254 3.02 7.11 7.15
CA ASN A 254 2.90 8.17 8.18
C ASN A 254 4.22 8.38 8.98
N GLY A 255 5.30 7.71 8.57
CA GLY A 255 6.61 7.84 9.18
C GLY A 255 7.69 7.81 8.09
N THR A 256 8.38 6.68 7.94
CA THR A 256 9.55 6.59 7.06
C THR A 256 9.34 5.62 5.91
N MET A 257 9.84 5.99 4.72
CA MET A 257 9.90 5.10 3.57
C MET A 257 11.36 4.85 3.18
N THR A 258 11.72 3.58 2.95
CA THR A 258 13.02 3.16 2.45
C THR A 258 12.84 2.24 1.24
N ILE A 259 13.45 2.62 0.11
CA ILE A 259 13.48 1.84 -1.12
C ILE A 259 14.92 1.39 -1.39
N ASN A 260 15.24 0.12 -1.11
CA ASN A 260 16.57 -0.45 -1.36
C ASN A 260 16.75 -1.00 -2.77
N GLY A 261 15.65 -1.24 -3.49
CA GLY A 261 15.66 -1.75 -4.87
C GLY A 261 14.25 -1.94 -5.41
N GLY A 262 14.15 -2.70 -6.52
CA GLY A 262 12.87 -3.00 -7.18
C GLY A 262 12.62 -2.18 -8.45
N SER A 263 11.53 -2.51 -9.14
CA SER A 263 11.06 -1.84 -10.36
C SER A 263 9.62 -1.38 -10.16
N PHE A 264 9.37 -0.07 -10.20
CA PHE A 264 8.07 0.54 -9.96
C PHE A 264 7.56 1.22 -11.22
N THR A 265 6.29 1.01 -11.54
CA THR A 265 5.51 1.80 -12.48
C THR A 265 4.27 2.29 -11.74
N ILE A 266 4.22 3.59 -11.46
CA ILE A 266 3.22 4.20 -10.59
C ILE A 266 2.40 5.22 -11.38
N ALA A 267 1.08 5.10 -11.28
CA ALA A 267 0.17 6.17 -11.63
C ALA A 267 -0.73 6.44 -10.42
N SER A 268 -0.64 7.64 -9.87
CA SER A 268 -1.36 8.06 -8.68
C SER A 268 -2.32 9.22 -9.00
N GLY A 269 -3.41 9.29 -8.25
CA GLY A 269 -4.31 10.45 -8.23
C GLY A 269 -3.82 11.56 -7.30
N ASP A 270 -3.05 11.20 -6.27
CA ASP A 270 -2.30 12.09 -5.38
C ASP A 270 -0.80 11.83 -5.62
N ASP A 271 0.02 11.44 -4.65
CA ASP A 271 1.46 11.40 -4.85
C ASP A 271 1.99 10.07 -5.36
N GLY A 272 3.14 10.12 -6.03
CA GLY A 272 3.84 8.91 -6.45
C GLY A 272 4.30 8.10 -5.24
N MET A 273 5.10 8.74 -4.38
CA MET A 273 5.57 8.20 -3.10
C MET A 273 5.59 9.32 -2.04
N HIS A 274 4.86 9.12 -0.95
CA HIS A 274 4.76 10.07 0.17
C HIS A 274 5.24 9.46 1.49
N ALA A 275 6.03 10.19 2.27
CA ALA A 275 6.34 9.83 3.66
C ALA A 275 6.38 11.05 4.59
N ASP A 276 5.60 11.05 5.66
CA ASP A 276 5.52 12.19 6.60
C ASP A 276 6.90 12.65 7.11
N ALA A 277 7.79 11.70 7.45
CA ALA A 277 9.09 12.00 8.05
C ALA A 277 10.24 11.98 7.04
N SER A 278 10.48 10.85 6.36
CA SER A 278 11.60 10.75 5.42
C SER A 278 11.37 9.68 4.36
N LEU A 279 11.77 10.00 3.14
CA LEU A 279 11.85 9.10 2.00
C LEU A 279 13.32 8.89 1.62
N GLU A 280 13.82 7.67 1.77
CA GLU A 280 15.19 7.28 1.37
C GLU A 280 15.17 6.27 0.22
N ILE A 281 15.76 6.64 -0.92
CA ILE A 281 15.90 5.79 -2.11
C ILE A 281 17.37 5.42 -2.27
N ASN A 282 17.69 4.16 -2.00
CA ASN A 282 19.04 3.61 -2.09
C ASN A 282 19.39 3.09 -3.50
N ASP A 283 18.45 2.43 -4.16
CA ASP A 283 18.55 1.98 -5.55
C ASP A 283 17.16 1.65 -6.12
N GLY A 284 17.08 1.22 -7.38
CA GLY A 284 15.84 0.77 -8.02
C GLY A 284 15.55 1.47 -9.35
N THR A 285 14.48 1.07 -10.02
CA THR A 285 13.92 1.76 -11.19
C THR A 285 12.52 2.25 -10.84
N ILE A 286 12.31 3.56 -10.80
CA ILE A 286 11.04 4.18 -10.39
C ILE A 286 10.53 5.00 -11.56
N ASP A 287 9.43 4.57 -12.17
CA ASP A 287 8.71 5.27 -13.25
C ASP A 287 7.36 5.77 -12.72
N ILE A 288 7.30 7.02 -12.28
CA ILE A 288 6.06 7.70 -11.90
C ILE A 288 5.48 8.36 -13.16
N GLN A 289 4.40 7.80 -13.67
CA GLN A 289 3.77 8.18 -14.92
C GLN A 289 2.73 9.28 -14.76
N GLN A 290 2.18 9.44 -13.56
CA GLN A 290 1.20 10.44 -13.17
C GLN A 290 1.17 10.56 -11.65
N SER A 291 1.10 11.79 -11.14
CA SER A 291 0.91 12.12 -9.72
C SER A 291 0.56 13.61 -9.56
N TYR A 292 0.10 14.01 -8.37
CA TYR A 292 0.10 15.38 -7.92
C TYR A 292 1.53 15.83 -7.71
N GLU A 293 2.24 15.25 -6.74
CA GLU A 293 3.69 15.34 -6.58
C GLU A 293 4.38 13.98 -6.83
N GLY A 294 5.60 14.02 -7.37
CA GLY A 294 6.33 12.78 -7.66
C GLY A 294 6.78 12.07 -6.39
N LEU A 295 7.70 12.70 -5.66
CA LEU A 295 8.26 12.21 -4.41
C LEU A 295 8.07 13.29 -3.35
N GLU A 296 7.39 12.96 -2.24
CA GLU A 296 7.17 13.88 -1.14
C GLU A 296 7.67 13.28 0.19
N ALA A 297 8.39 14.08 0.96
CA ALA A 297 8.61 13.83 2.39
C ALA A 297 9.12 15.09 3.10
N ASN A 298 9.17 15.09 4.45
CA ASN A 298 9.92 16.13 5.15
C ASN A 298 11.44 16.07 4.82
N ASP A 299 12.02 14.87 4.67
CA ASP A 299 13.38 14.68 4.19
C ASP A 299 13.42 13.68 3.03
N VAL A 300 13.76 14.15 1.83
CA VAL A 300 13.93 13.30 0.65
C VAL A 300 15.43 13.05 0.41
N ILE A 301 15.83 11.78 0.43
CA ILE A 301 17.21 11.33 0.29
C ILE A 301 17.31 10.35 -0.88
N ILE A 302 18.13 10.68 -1.89
CA ILE A 302 18.35 9.82 -3.06
C ILE A 302 19.82 9.47 -3.15
N ASN A 303 20.15 8.21 -2.83
CA ASN A 303 21.50 7.66 -2.90
C ASN A 303 21.82 7.02 -4.25
N GLY A 304 20.81 6.54 -4.98
CA GLY A 304 20.97 5.79 -6.24
C GLY A 304 19.68 5.61 -7.03
N GLY A 305 19.68 4.68 -7.98
CA GLY A 305 18.52 4.33 -8.81
C GLY A 305 18.38 5.09 -10.14
N THR A 306 17.40 4.66 -10.94
CA THR A 306 16.89 5.35 -12.14
C THR A 306 15.47 5.80 -11.84
N ILE A 307 15.23 7.11 -11.85
CA ILE A 307 13.97 7.70 -11.39
C ILE A 307 13.45 8.60 -12.52
N ASP A 308 12.29 8.28 -13.06
CA ASP A 308 11.58 9.08 -14.06
C ASP A 308 10.25 9.53 -13.45
N ILE A 309 9.98 10.83 -13.45
CA ILE A 309 8.83 11.45 -12.79
C ILE A 309 8.02 12.28 -13.77
N ILE A 310 6.72 12.05 -13.78
CA ILE A 310 5.70 12.92 -14.36
C ILE A 310 4.71 13.28 -13.25
N SER A 311 4.66 14.56 -12.91
CA SER A 311 3.80 15.10 -11.86
C SER A 311 3.10 16.37 -12.32
N SER A 312 1.98 16.68 -11.68
CA SER A 312 1.14 17.82 -12.05
C SER A 312 1.50 19.11 -11.31
N ASP A 313 2.07 18.97 -10.12
CA ASP A 313 2.69 20.01 -9.30
C ASP A 313 4.20 19.72 -9.22
N ASP A 314 4.74 19.37 -8.06
CA ASP A 314 6.19 19.23 -7.86
C ASP A 314 6.74 17.87 -8.29
N GLY A 315 7.97 17.87 -8.79
CA GLY A 315 8.68 16.63 -9.11
C GLY A 315 9.16 15.92 -7.85
N ILE A 316 9.93 16.65 -7.05
CA ILE A 316 10.39 16.23 -5.72
C ILE A 316 10.10 17.38 -4.77
N ASN A 317 9.27 17.11 -3.77
CA ASN A 317 8.86 18.07 -2.78
C ASN A 317 9.41 17.69 -1.39
N ALA A 318 10.12 18.63 -0.78
CA ALA A 318 10.47 18.59 0.63
C ALA A 318 9.94 19.84 1.33
N ALA A 319 8.62 19.94 1.42
CA ALA A 319 7.93 21.02 2.12
C ALA A 319 7.35 20.59 3.48
N GLY A 320 7.17 19.27 3.69
CA GLY A 320 6.57 18.64 4.86
C GLY A 320 5.03 18.61 4.80
N GLY A 321 4.44 17.54 5.35
CA GLY A 321 3.00 17.27 5.38
C GLY A 321 2.69 16.03 6.23
N ASN A 322 1.55 15.99 6.92
CA ASN A 322 0.86 14.74 7.27
C ASN A 322 -0.36 14.77 6.36
N ASP A 323 -0.40 13.90 5.37
CA ASP A 323 -1.44 13.95 4.35
C ASP A 323 -2.79 13.69 4.97
N ASN A 324 -3.50 14.78 5.22
CA ASN A 324 -4.93 14.73 5.43
C ASN A 324 -5.66 14.91 4.09
N SER A 325 -5.02 14.51 2.98
CA SER A 325 -5.40 14.75 1.58
C SER A 325 -6.64 13.93 1.16
N SER A 326 -7.78 14.30 1.74
CA SER A 326 -9.06 14.04 1.08
C SER A 326 -9.11 14.77 -0.26
N ILE A 327 -9.36 14.04 -1.35
CA ILE A 327 -9.51 14.58 -2.71
C ILE A 327 -10.74 15.52 -2.85
N ASN A 328 -11.58 15.65 -1.80
CA ASN A 328 -12.86 16.36 -1.86
C ASN A 328 -13.24 17.24 -0.65
N ALA A 329 -12.32 17.66 0.23
CA ALA A 329 -12.67 18.64 1.26
C ALA A 329 -13.21 19.95 0.63
N PRO A 330 -14.48 20.37 0.88
CA PRO A 330 -15.08 21.58 0.29
C PRO A 330 -14.44 22.89 0.78
N ASN A 331 -13.43 22.77 1.62
CA ASN A 331 -12.61 23.80 2.23
C ASN A 331 -11.34 23.03 2.61
N GLY A 332 -10.27 23.17 1.81
CA GLY A 332 -9.04 22.37 1.88
C GLY A 332 -8.71 21.84 3.27
N GLY A 333 -8.34 20.55 3.31
CA GLY A 333 -7.88 19.81 4.49
C GLY A 333 -7.06 20.70 5.42
N GLY A 334 -7.24 20.49 6.72
CA GLY A 334 -6.81 21.40 7.78
C GLY A 334 -5.49 22.09 7.43
N ARG A 335 -5.52 23.41 7.25
CA ARG A 335 -4.36 24.18 6.81
C ARG A 335 -3.13 23.78 7.59
N ASP A 336 -2.16 23.25 6.87
CA ASP A 336 -0.88 23.01 7.49
C ASP A 336 -0.24 24.32 7.92
N ASN A 337 0.39 24.28 9.08
CA ASN A 337 1.02 25.45 9.69
C ASN A 337 2.54 25.35 9.54
N PHE A 338 3.03 25.37 8.30
CA PHE A 338 4.46 25.23 7.99
C PHE A 338 5.22 26.56 7.90
N THR A 339 4.92 27.51 8.79
CA THR A 339 5.79 28.69 8.90
C THR A 339 7.12 28.32 9.57
N GLY A 340 8.12 27.92 8.76
CA GLY A 340 9.51 27.70 9.17
C GLY A 340 9.97 26.24 9.29
N SER A 341 9.44 25.29 8.50
CA SER A 341 10.06 23.96 8.34
C SER A 341 11.44 24.10 7.69
N GLN A 342 12.37 23.18 7.98
CA GLN A 342 13.72 23.11 7.39
C GLN A 342 13.90 21.81 6.60
N SER A 343 12.84 21.37 5.94
CA SER A 343 12.74 20.15 5.15
C SER A 343 13.79 20.11 4.04
N THR A 344 14.31 18.92 3.72
CA THR A 344 15.51 18.81 2.88
C THR A 344 15.39 17.86 1.70
N ILE A 345 16.06 18.23 0.60
CA ILE A 345 16.35 17.32 -0.50
C ILE A 345 17.86 17.05 -0.51
N THR A 346 18.26 15.79 -0.43
CA THR A 346 19.65 15.34 -0.52
C THR A 346 19.81 14.33 -1.66
N ILE A 347 20.59 14.67 -2.68
CA ILE A 347 20.88 13.79 -3.81
C ILE A 347 22.37 13.45 -3.83
N ASN A 348 22.68 12.19 -3.53
CA ASN A 348 24.03 11.63 -3.51
C ASN A 348 24.37 10.84 -4.78
N GLY A 349 23.36 10.42 -5.56
CA GLY A 349 23.54 9.59 -6.74
C GLY A 349 22.26 9.45 -7.57
N GLY A 350 22.28 8.50 -8.52
CA GLY A 350 21.13 8.17 -9.36
C GLY A 350 21.09 8.87 -10.73
N THR A 351 20.19 8.41 -11.59
CA THR A 351 19.79 9.08 -12.85
C THR A 351 18.35 9.51 -12.69
N ILE A 352 18.09 10.82 -12.69
CA ILE A 352 16.79 11.38 -12.32
C ILE A 352 16.28 12.24 -13.46
N THR A 353 15.10 11.93 -14.00
CA THR A 353 14.41 12.77 -14.98
C THR A 353 13.08 13.25 -14.40
N ILE A 354 12.85 14.56 -14.41
CA ILE A 354 11.64 15.15 -13.85
C ILE A 354 10.90 15.91 -14.96
N ALA A 355 9.60 15.66 -15.10
CA ALA A 355 8.66 16.41 -15.91
C ALA A 355 7.50 16.85 -15.03
N ALA A 356 7.75 17.89 -14.24
CA ALA A 356 6.82 18.46 -13.27
C ALA A 356 6.01 19.63 -13.86
N GLY A 357 4.99 20.06 -13.12
CA GLY A 357 4.19 21.24 -13.41
C GLY A 357 3.31 21.14 -14.66
N GLY A 358 2.82 19.94 -14.96
CA GLY A 358 1.85 19.71 -16.04
C GLY A 358 0.58 20.56 -15.92
N SER A 359 0.23 21.01 -14.71
CA SER A 359 -0.91 21.90 -14.43
C SER A 359 -0.61 23.40 -14.63
N GLY A 360 0.67 23.77 -14.82
CA GLY A 360 1.17 25.15 -14.97
C GLY A 360 1.64 25.81 -13.67
N ASN A 361 1.62 25.09 -12.56
CA ASN A 361 2.20 25.40 -11.26
C ASN A 361 3.18 24.29 -10.86
N GLY A 362 3.98 24.50 -9.82
CA GLY A 362 4.87 23.49 -9.23
C GLY A 362 6.30 23.61 -9.71
N ASP A 363 7.18 22.79 -9.17
CA ASP A 363 8.62 22.89 -9.32
C ASP A 363 9.28 21.57 -9.68
N GLY A 364 10.46 21.63 -10.31
CA GLY A 364 11.26 20.42 -10.51
C GLY A 364 11.72 19.82 -9.17
N LEU A 365 12.34 20.66 -8.34
CA LEU A 365 12.74 20.37 -6.97
C LEU A 365 12.21 21.52 -6.08
N ASP A 366 11.45 21.23 -5.04
CA ASP A 366 11.02 22.22 -4.02
C ASP A 366 11.50 21.78 -2.64
N ALA A 367 12.09 22.70 -1.87
CA ALA A 367 12.45 22.44 -0.49
C ALA A 367 12.24 23.67 0.41
N ASN A 368 11.40 23.53 1.45
CA ASN A 368 11.24 24.55 2.49
C ASN A 368 12.51 24.76 3.35
N GLY A 369 13.55 23.95 3.15
CA GLY A 369 14.86 24.12 3.76
C GLY A 369 15.99 24.16 2.74
N THR A 370 16.73 23.06 2.66
CA THR A 370 18.02 23.00 1.94
C THR A 370 18.02 21.91 0.89
N ILE A 371 18.59 22.22 -0.27
CA ILE A 371 18.90 21.26 -1.33
C ILE A 371 20.42 21.00 -1.34
N THR A 372 20.80 19.73 -1.22
CA THR A 372 22.21 19.30 -1.29
C THR A 372 22.39 18.28 -2.41
N ILE A 373 23.25 18.60 -3.38
CA ILE A 373 23.56 17.71 -4.50
C ILE A 373 25.05 17.40 -4.47
N SER A 374 25.39 16.14 -4.16
CA SER A 374 26.77 15.64 -4.08
C SER A 374 27.11 14.65 -5.19
N GLY A 375 26.11 14.12 -5.89
CA GLY A 375 26.24 13.23 -7.03
C GLY A 375 24.96 13.16 -7.87
N GLY A 376 24.92 12.19 -8.80
CA GLY A 376 23.76 11.96 -9.67
C GLY A 376 23.79 12.71 -11.01
N ASP A 377 22.94 12.27 -11.94
CA ASP A 377 22.65 12.94 -13.21
C ASP A 377 21.17 13.31 -13.27
N ILE A 378 20.86 14.58 -13.06
CA ILE A 378 19.50 15.10 -12.92
C ILE A 378 19.13 15.91 -14.18
N VAL A 379 17.98 15.61 -14.76
CA VAL A 379 17.40 16.33 -15.89
C VAL A 379 15.99 16.79 -15.52
N ILE A 380 15.80 18.10 -15.41
CA ILE A 380 14.49 18.71 -15.18
C ILE A 380 13.98 19.24 -16.51
N LYS A 381 12.82 18.76 -16.96
CA LYS A 381 12.18 19.15 -18.21
C LYS A 381 11.22 20.29 -17.93
N GLU A 382 11.46 21.40 -18.60
CA GLU A 382 10.62 22.57 -18.50
C GLU A 382 9.25 22.35 -19.16
N PRO A 383 8.13 22.68 -18.48
CA PRO A 383 6.81 22.62 -19.09
C PRO A 383 6.65 23.69 -20.19
N ALA A 384 5.77 23.43 -21.15
CA ALA A 384 5.55 24.33 -22.29
C ALA A 384 4.85 25.65 -21.91
N SER A 385 4.22 25.73 -20.73
CA SER A 385 3.52 26.93 -20.26
C SER A 385 3.82 27.21 -18.79
N TYR A 386 4.19 28.46 -18.51
CA TYR A 386 4.61 28.94 -17.19
C TYR A 386 3.55 29.88 -16.62
N ARG A 387 3.01 29.57 -15.43
CA ARG A 387 2.29 30.56 -14.64
C ARG A 387 2.91 30.73 -13.26
N ASP A 388 3.30 29.63 -12.61
CA ASP A 388 3.96 29.63 -11.31
C ASP A 388 4.89 28.39 -11.19
N TYR A 389 5.89 28.31 -12.08
CA TYR A 389 6.82 27.18 -12.15
C TYR A 389 8.26 27.66 -12.01
N SER A 390 9.04 27.00 -11.17
CA SER A 390 10.49 27.10 -11.08
C SER A 390 11.13 25.72 -11.29
N ASN A 391 12.33 25.70 -11.85
CA ASN A 391 13.02 24.42 -12.00
C ASN A 391 13.49 23.89 -10.62
N ILE A 392 13.85 24.81 -9.72
CA ILE A 392 14.43 24.52 -8.41
C ILE A 392 14.04 25.67 -7.47
N ASP A 393 13.24 25.39 -6.45
CA ASP A 393 12.91 26.29 -5.34
C ASP A 393 13.53 25.78 -4.03
N TYR A 394 13.98 26.71 -3.21
CA TYR A 394 14.52 26.43 -1.88
C TYR A 394 14.51 27.67 -0.99
N ASP A 395 14.16 27.46 0.29
CA ASP A 395 13.98 28.57 1.24
C ASP A 395 15.28 29.01 1.92
N THR A 396 16.24 28.09 2.13
CA THR A 396 17.48 28.35 2.88
C THR A 396 18.71 28.37 2.00
N THR A 397 19.18 27.20 1.54
CA THR A 397 20.41 27.11 0.75
C THR A 397 20.34 25.97 -0.27
N ILE A 398 21.04 26.15 -1.39
CA ILE A 398 21.37 25.07 -2.30
C ILE A 398 22.89 24.90 -2.40
N SER A 399 23.36 23.66 -2.41
CA SER A 399 24.79 23.35 -2.54
C SER A 399 25.05 22.27 -3.58
N PHE A 400 26.09 22.50 -4.39
CA PHE A 400 26.57 21.57 -5.40
C PHE A 400 28.01 21.20 -5.06
N THR A 401 28.26 19.93 -4.73
CA THR A 401 29.62 19.40 -4.44
C THR A 401 30.04 18.31 -5.42
N GLY A 402 29.10 17.81 -6.22
CA GLY A 402 29.29 16.86 -7.33
C GLY A 402 27.97 16.66 -8.09
N GLY A 403 27.95 15.70 -9.03
CA GLY A 403 26.80 15.45 -9.90
C GLY A 403 26.62 16.47 -11.02
N SER A 404 25.54 16.33 -11.79
CA SER A 404 25.12 17.30 -12.82
C SER A 404 23.62 17.53 -12.77
N VAL A 405 23.20 18.78 -12.89
CA VAL A 405 21.79 19.15 -13.06
C VAL A 405 21.62 19.89 -14.38
N ARG A 406 20.69 19.44 -15.21
CA ARG A 406 20.41 20.01 -16.53
C ARG A 406 18.95 20.35 -16.66
N ILE A 407 18.68 21.58 -17.06
CA ILE A 407 17.34 22.04 -17.40
C ILE A 407 17.15 21.84 -18.90
N LEU A 408 16.21 21.00 -19.31
CA LEU A 408 15.87 20.75 -20.70
C LEU A 408 14.68 21.61 -21.10
N ASP A 409 14.92 22.58 -21.99
CA ASP A 409 13.87 23.45 -22.51
C ASP A 409 12.95 22.71 -23.50
N ALA A 410 11.79 23.31 -23.78
CA ALA A 410 10.82 22.76 -24.74
C ALA A 410 11.36 22.64 -26.18
N ASN A 411 12.49 23.27 -26.51
CA ASN A 411 13.15 23.18 -27.82
C ASN A 411 14.23 22.09 -27.86
N GLY A 412 14.43 21.34 -26.77
CA GLY A 412 15.42 20.28 -26.65
C GLY A 412 16.85 20.78 -26.41
N THR A 413 17.02 22.04 -26.02
CA THR A 413 18.32 22.59 -25.58
C THR A 413 18.43 22.42 -24.07
N TYR A 414 19.60 22.00 -23.58
CA TYR A 414 19.83 21.95 -22.14
C TYR A 414 20.68 23.12 -21.65
N THR A 415 20.38 23.59 -20.43
CA THR A 415 21.24 24.49 -19.64
C THR A 415 21.74 23.73 -18.42
N GLU A 416 23.05 23.70 -18.23
CA GLU A 416 23.65 23.13 -17.01
C GLU A 416 23.52 24.12 -15.85
N VAL A 417 23.02 23.62 -14.72
CA VAL A 417 22.86 24.41 -13.49
C VAL A 417 24.18 24.37 -12.71
N THR A 418 24.61 25.53 -12.24
CA THR A 418 25.85 25.73 -11.51
C THR A 418 25.63 26.72 -10.37
N SER A 419 26.58 26.81 -9.44
CA SER A 419 26.58 27.84 -8.39
C SER A 419 26.51 29.27 -8.94
N ASP A 420 26.98 29.50 -10.17
CA ASP A 420 27.08 30.82 -10.78
C ASP A 420 25.76 31.29 -11.41
N ASN A 421 24.89 30.36 -11.83
CA ASN A 421 23.64 30.68 -12.53
C ASN A 421 22.37 30.31 -11.77
N ILE A 422 22.44 29.52 -10.69
CA ILE A 422 21.26 29.12 -9.91
C ILE A 422 20.45 30.32 -9.39
N GLY A 423 21.12 31.38 -8.93
CA GLY A 423 20.46 32.62 -8.49
C GLY A 423 19.85 33.47 -9.61
N MET A 424 20.11 33.13 -10.89
CA MET A 424 19.46 33.74 -12.05
C MET A 424 18.33 32.88 -12.62
N MET A 425 18.23 31.61 -12.19
CA MET A 425 17.24 30.63 -12.64
C MET A 425 16.00 30.60 -11.72
N GLY A 426 16.09 31.16 -10.51
CA GLY A 426 14.93 31.41 -9.65
C GLY A 426 14.07 32.55 -10.19
N GLY A 427 12.83 32.25 -10.59
CA GLY A 427 11.82 33.23 -10.97
C GLY A 427 11.39 34.09 -9.77
N PHE A 428 12.21 35.05 -9.37
CA PHE A 428 11.88 36.08 -8.35
C PHE A 428 11.33 35.55 -7.01
N GLY A 429 12.15 34.78 -6.28
CA GLY A 429 12.10 34.64 -4.83
C GLY A 429 13.45 35.03 -4.23
N GLY A 430 13.68 36.33 -3.94
CA GLY A 430 14.90 36.76 -3.27
C GLY A 430 14.91 36.37 -1.78
N PRO A 431 16.09 36.24 -1.15
CA PRO A 431 16.19 35.79 0.25
C PRO A 431 15.50 36.81 1.16
N GLY A 432 14.41 36.39 1.81
CA GLY A 432 13.63 37.20 2.75
C GLY A 432 12.26 37.67 2.26
N GLY A 433 11.76 37.14 1.14
CA GLY A 433 10.38 37.37 0.70
C GLY A 433 9.52 36.14 0.87
N GLY A 434 9.21 35.73 2.12
CA GLY A 434 8.15 34.76 2.36
C GLY A 434 6.89 35.21 1.64
N ARG A 435 6.57 34.55 0.53
CA ARG A 435 5.26 34.67 -0.08
C ARG A 435 4.36 33.76 0.75
N PRO A 436 3.28 34.27 1.34
CA PRO A 436 2.34 33.40 2.01
C PRO A 436 1.88 32.37 0.98
N GLY A 437 2.05 31.08 1.30
CA GLY A 437 1.67 29.95 0.47
C GLY A 437 0.43 30.29 -0.32
N GLY A 438 0.58 30.25 -1.64
CA GLY A 438 -0.46 30.60 -2.59
C GLY A 438 -1.57 29.57 -2.52
N GLY A 439 -2.40 29.64 -1.47
CA GLY A 439 -3.68 28.96 -1.31
C GLY A 439 -4.70 29.47 -2.33
N GLY A 440 -4.37 29.35 -3.61
CA GLY A 440 -5.33 29.34 -4.68
C GLY A 440 -5.96 27.96 -4.66
N ALA A 441 -7.11 27.84 -3.99
CA ALA A 441 -7.99 26.71 -4.18
C ALA A 441 -8.08 26.38 -5.69
N PRO A 442 -8.02 25.09 -6.08
CA PRO A 442 -8.24 24.74 -7.47
C PRO A 442 -9.55 25.42 -7.91
N PRO A 443 -9.62 25.99 -9.13
CA PRO A 443 -10.89 26.49 -9.62
C PRO A 443 -11.89 25.33 -9.53
N PRO A 444 -13.09 25.52 -8.94
CA PRO A 444 -14.10 24.47 -8.95
C PRO A 444 -14.39 24.15 -10.41
N ARG A 445 -14.04 22.94 -10.84
CA ARG A 445 -14.34 22.47 -12.19
C ARG A 445 -15.70 21.76 -12.17
N PRO A 446 -16.47 21.89 -13.28
CA PRO A 446 -17.90 21.56 -13.34
C PRO A 446 -18.24 20.07 -13.23
#